data_AF-A0A7X7D3E9-F1
#
_entry.id   AF-A0A7X7D3E9-F1
#
_cell.length_a   1.000
_cell.length_b   1.000
_cell.length_c   1.000
_cell.angle_alpha   90.00
_cell.angle_beta   90.00
_cell.angle_gamma   90.00
#
_symmetry.space_group_name_H-M   'P 1'
#
loop_
_entity.id
_entity.type
_entity.pdbx_description
1 polymer ?
#
loop_
_entity_poly.entity_id
_entity_poly.type
_entity_poly.pdbx_seq_one_letter_code
_entity_poly.pdbx_strand_id
1 'polypeptide(L)'
;GEMPQYLKDHPVYYAGPAKTPDGYASGSFGPTTAGRMDSYVEKFQAAGGSLVMLAKGNRSKQVTDACATHGGFYLGSIGGPAARLAQDCIRKVEVLEYPELGMEAVWRIEVEDFPAFIVVDDKGHDFFAEVTTPVALGAKG
;
A
#
# COMPACT_ATOMS: atom_id res chain seq x y z
N GLY A 1 -15.75 15.50 -7.50
CA GLY A 1 -15.67 14.50 -8.58
C GLY A 1 -16.03 13.15 -8.01
N GLU A 2 -16.51 12.26 -8.85
CA GLU A 2 -16.70 10.85 -8.46
C GLU A 2 -15.33 10.17 -8.26
N MET A 3 -15.28 9.17 -7.37
CA MET A 3 -14.10 8.35 -7.18
C MET A 3 -13.76 7.58 -8.47
N PRO A 4 -12.54 7.71 -9.02
CA PRO A 4 -12.13 6.98 -10.22
C PRO A 4 -12.30 5.46 -10.07
N GLN A 5 -12.82 4.82 -11.12
CA GLN A 5 -13.18 3.40 -11.05
C GLN A 5 -11.98 2.50 -10.77
N TYR A 6 -10.78 2.85 -11.26
CA TYR A 6 -9.56 2.09 -11.01
C TYR A 6 -9.13 2.08 -9.52
N LEU A 7 -9.59 3.04 -8.71
CA LEU A 7 -9.38 3.02 -7.25
C LEU A 7 -10.39 2.15 -6.51
N LYS A 8 -11.50 1.77 -7.16
CA LYS A 8 -12.53 0.86 -6.61
C LYS A 8 -12.26 -0.59 -7.00
N ASP A 9 -11.81 -0.81 -8.24
CA ASP A 9 -11.67 -2.16 -8.81
C ASP A 9 -10.35 -2.85 -8.45
N HIS A 10 -9.34 -2.10 -7.99
CA HIS A 10 -7.98 -2.61 -7.80
C HIS A 10 -7.36 -2.14 -6.47
N PRO A 11 -6.46 -2.94 -5.87
CA PRO A 11 -5.61 -2.48 -4.77
C PRO A 11 -4.75 -1.28 -5.17
N VAL A 12 -4.54 -0.35 -4.24
CA VAL A 12 -3.75 0.87 -4.47
C VAL A 12 -2.34 0.68 -3.93
N TYR A 13 -1.37 0.62 -4.83
CA TYR A 13 0.05 0.49 -4.49
C TYR A 13 0.73 1.86 -4.44
N TYR A 14 1.24 2.25 -3.27
CA TYR A 14 1.96 3.52 -3.13
C TYR A 14 3.42 3.35 -3.50
N ALA A 15 3.78 3.72 -4.72
CA ALA A 15 5.14 3.64 -5.23
C ALA A 15 5.32 4.54 -6.45
N GLY A 16 6.57 4.79 -6.80
CA GLY A 16 6.96 5.49 -8.04
C GLY A 16 8.07 4.71 -8.74
N PRO A 17 7.92 4.34 -10.02
CA PRO A 17 8.93 3.60 -10.76
C PRO A 17 10.19 4.44 -10.99
N ALA A 18 11.35 3.78 -10.92
CA ALA A 18 12.53 4.24 -11.62
C ALA A 18 12.41 3.98 -13.13
N LYS A 19 13.28 4.61 -13.92
CA LYS A 19 13.33 4.41 -15.38
C LYS A 19 13.51 2.93 -15.73
N THR A 20 12.69 2.41 -16.64
CA THR A 20 12.77 1.04 -17.14
C THR A 20 13.98 0.86 -18.05
N PRO A 21 14.91 -0.08 -17.74
CA PRO A 21 16.01 -0.44 -18.64
C PRO A 21 15.52 -1.17 -19.90
N ASP A 22 16.28 -1.07 -20.99
CA ASP A 22 15.95 -1.76 -22.24
C ASP A 22 15.88 -3.28 -22.03
N GLY A 23 14.79 -3.90 -22.51
CA GLY A 23 14.56 -5.34 -22.38
C GLY A 23 13.98 -5.81 -21.04
N TYR A 24 13.67 -4.90 -20.11
CA TYR A 24 13.04 -5.22 -18.82
C TYR A 24 11.56 -4.83 -18.80
N ALA A 25 10.75 -5.56 -18.03
CA ALA A 25 9.33 -5.25 -17.82
C ALA A 25 9.12 -3.97 -16.98
N SER A 26 10.05 -3.69 -16.05
CA SER A 26 9.98 -2.56 -15.13
C SER A 26 11.37 -2.12 -14.69
N GLY A 27 11.54 -0.83 -14.37
CA GLY A 27 12.62 -0.36 -13.52
C GLY A 27 12.37 -0.74 -12.04
N SER A 28 13.27 -0.36 -11.14
CA SER A 28 13.06 -0.52 -9.69
C SER A 28 11.75 0.14 -9.26
N PHE A 29 10.89 -0.61 -8.56
CA PHE A 29 9.51 -0.20 -8.27
C PHE A 29 9.11 -0.71 -6.88
N GLY A 30 9.78 -0.20 -5.85
CA GLY A 30 9.54 -0.58 -4.46
C GLY A 30 8.51 0.31 -3.77
N PRO A 31 7.96 -0.13 -2.62
CA PRO A 31 6.95 0.61 -1.89
C PRO A 31 7.51 1.91 -1.32
N THR A 32 6.66 2.93 -1.23
CA THR A 32 6.94 4.16 -0.50
C THR A 32 6.31 4.16 0.89
N THR A 33 6.68 5.11 1.74
CA THR A 33 6.17 5.20 3.12
C THR A 33 4.67 5.52 3.14
N ALA A 34 3.86 4.62 3.69
CA ALA A 34 2.41 4.69 3.70
C ALA A 34 1.84 5.90 4.46
N GLY A 35 2.48 6.28 5.57
CA GLY A 35 2.02 7.34 6.48
C GLY A 35 1.74 8.69 5.82
N ARG A 36 2.40 9.01 4.69
CA ARG A 36 2.17 10.26 3.95
C ARG A 36 0.79 10.32 3.27
N MET A 37 0.10 9.19 3.15
CA MET A 37 -1.18 9.05 2.47
C MET A 37 -2.34 8.81 3.45
N ASP A 38 -2.09 8.83 4.77
CA ASP A 38 -3.10 8.48 5.78
C ASP A 38 -4.31 9.41 5.76
N SER A 39 -4.11 10.70 5.49
CA SER A 39 -5.18 11.71 5.46
C SER A 39 -6.20 11.50 4.32
N TYR A 40 -5.90 10.66 3.33
CA TYR A 40 -6.81 10.40 2.20
C TYR A 40 -7.71 9.18 2.42
N VAL A 41 -7.32 8.26 3.32
CA VAL A 41 -7.89 6.91 3.41
C VAL A 41 -9.39 6.94 3.71
N GLU A 42 -9.79 7.62 4.79
CA GLU A 42 -11.19 7.68 5.21
C GLU A 42 -12.09 8.22 4.08
N LYS A 43 -11.68 9.34 3.48
CA LYS A 43 -12.44 9.96 2.39
C LYS A 43 -12.54 9.04 1.17
N PHE A 44 -11.49 8.28 0.87
CA PHE A 44 -11.48 7.40 -0.29
C PHE A 44 -12.34 6.16 -0.06
N GLN A 45 -12.23 5.54 1.11
CA GLN A 45 -13.01 4.36 1.48
C GLN A 45 -14.49 4.67 1.64
N ALA A 46 -14.85 5.81 2.23
CA ALA A 46 -16.24 6.29 2.28
C ALA A 46 -16.84 6.51 0.87
N ALA A 47 -16.01 6.73 -0.14
CA ALA A 47 -16.41 6.83 -1.54
C ALA A 47 -16.27 5.50 -2.33
N GLY A 48 -16.01 4.39 -1.63
CA GLY A 48 -15.88 3.04 -2.18
C GLY A 48 -14.54 2.71 -2.83
N GLY A 49 -13.53 3.58 -2.71
CA GLY A 49 -12.20 3.39 -3.28
C GLY A 49 -11.11 3.14 -2.24
N SER A 50 -9.93 2.69 -2.67
CA SER A 50 -8.77 2.45 -1.78
C SER A 50 -9.06 1.50 -0.61
N LEU A 51 -9.92 0.51 -0.82
CA LEU A 51 -10.26 -0.49 0.19
C LEU A 51 -9.07 -1.40 0.51
N VAL A 52 -8.24 -1.74 -0.47
CA VAL A 52 -6.99 -2.48 -0.26
C VAL A 52 -5.82 -1.58 -0.62
N MET A 53 -4.90 -1.39 0.31
CA MET A 53 -3.74 -0.51 0.16
C MET A 53 -2.45 -1.31 0.34
N LEU A 54 -1.43 -1.01 -0.45
CA LEU A 54 -0.14 -1.70 -0.42
C LEU A 54 1.00 -0.67 -0.37
N ALA A 55 1.85 -0.74 0.65
CA ALA A 55 2.98 0.19 0.84
C ALA A 55 3.98 -0.34 1.87
N LYS A 56 4.81 0.53 2.47
CA LYS A 56 5.69 0.16 3.60
C LYS A 56 5.53 1.08 4.81
N GLY A 57 5.89 0.55 5.98
CA GLY A 57 5.88 1.27 7.25
C GLY A 57 4.56 1.13 8.01
N ASN A 58 4.58 1.50 9.28
CA ASN A 58 3.39 1.61 10.13
C ASN A 58 2.53 2.82 9.70
N ARG A 59 1.27 2.81 10.14
CA ARG A 59 0.30 3.87 9.81
C ARG A 59 -0.33 4.43 11.08
N SER A 60 -1.00 5.55 10.95
CA SER A 60 -1.73 6.17 12.05
C SER A 60 -3.05 5.45 12.34
N LYS A 61 -3.55 5.58 13.57
CA LYS A 61 -4.80 4.96 14.04
C LYS A 61 -6.03 5.29 13.16
N GLN A 62 -6.07 6.48 12.54
CA GLN A 62 -7.16 6.84 11.62
C GLN A 62 -7.31 5.83 10.46
N VAL A 63 -6.22 5.19 10.03
CA VAL A 63 -6.28 4.19 8.96
C VAL A 63 -6.89 2.89 9.47
N THR A 64 -6.51 2.48 10.67
CA THR A 64 -7.11 1.33 11.36
C THR A 64 -8.61 1.52 11.55
N ASP A 65 -9.02 2.72 11.97
CA ASP A 65 -10.43 3.06 12.19
C ASP A 65 -11.22 3.10 10.87
N ALA A 66 -10.63 3.65 9.80
CA ALA A 66 -11.23 3.66 8.47
C ALA A 66 -11.40 2.23 7.92
N CYS A 67 -10.36 1.40 8.01
CA CYS A 67 -10.43 -0.01 7.58
C CYS A 67 -11.52 -0.78 8.34
N ALA A 68 -11.64 -0.60 9.66
CA ALA A 68 -12.69 -1.23 10.46
C ALA A 68 -14.10 -0.74 10.07
N THR A 69 -14.23 0.53 9.70
CA THR A 69 -15.53 1.14 9.33
C THR A 69 -15.99 0.70 7.94
N HIS A 70 -15.07 0.63 6.97
CA HIS A 70 -15.39 0.47 5.55
C HIS A 70 -15.02 -0.92 4.99
N GLY A 71 -14.50 -1.83 5.81
CA GLY A 71 -14.08 -3.17 5.37
C GLY A 71 -12.78 -3.16 4.57
N GLY A 72 -11.85 -2.26 4.92
CA GLY A 72 -10.58 -2.07 4.23
C GLY A 72 -9.42 -2.90 4.81
N PHE A 73 -8.32 -2.98 4.07
CA PHE A 73 -7.09 -3.67 4.44
C PHE A 73 -5.86 -2.84 4.08
N TYR A 74 -4.83 -2.92 4.92
CA TYR A 74 -3.49 -2.43 4.60
C TYR A 74 -2.51 -3.59 4.56
N LEU A 75 -1.85 -3.73 3.41
CA LEU A 75 -0.81 -4.69 3.14
C LEU A 75 0.57 -4.02 3.22
N GLY A 76 1.41 -4.52 4.11
CA GLY A 76 2.81 -4.10 4.23
C GLY A 76 3.71 -4.92 3.32
N SER A 77 4.38 -4.28 2.37
CA SER A 77 5.46 -4.86 1.58
C SER A 77 6.83 -4.54 2.19
N ILE A 78 7.84 -5.31 1.80
CA ILE A 78 9.21 -5.21 2.30
C ILE A 78 9.89 -3.98 1.67
N GLY A 79 10.35 -3.06 2.52
CA GLY A 79 11.17 -1.93 2.09
C GLY A 79 12.63 -2.36 1.86
N GLY A 80 13.24 -1.97 0.74
CA GLY A 80 14.65 -2.24 0.44
C GLY A 80 14.90 -2.99 -0.87
N PRO A 81 14.32 -4.19 -1.09
CA PRO A 81 14.60 -5.00 -2.29
C PRO A 81 13.85 -4.50 -3.55
N ALA A 82 13.69 -3.19 -3.72
CA ALA A 82 12.88 -2.58 -4.79
C ALA A 82 13.26 -3.05 -6.21
N ALA A 83 14.56 -3.27 -6.46
CA ALA A 83 15.06 -3.77 -7.74
C ALA A 83 14.69 -5.25 -7.96
N ARG A 84 14.83 -6.08 -6.92
CA ARG A 84 14.49 -7.51 -6.97
C ARG A 84 12.99 -7.73 -7.09
N LEU A 85 12.22 -7.05 -6.26
CA LEU A 85 10.76 -7.13 -6.26
C LEU A 85 10.18 -6.69 -7.61
N ALA A 86 10.72 -5.63 -8.23
CA ALA A 86 10.30 -5.24 -9.56
C ALA A 86 10.69 -6.28 -10.64
N GLN A 87 11.92 -6.80 -10.59
CA GLN A 87 12.40 -7.79 -11.55
C GLN A 87 11.63 -9.11 -11.48
N ASP A 88 11.35 -9.59 -10.27
CA ASP A 88 10.83 -10.92 -10.06
C ASP A 88 9.29 -10.94 -10.08
N CYS A 89 8.63 -9.85 -9.63
CA CYS A 89 7.18 -9.83 -9.45
C CYS A 89 6.42 -8.98 -10.47
N ILE A 90 7.01 -7.96 -11.10
CA ILE A 90 6.26 -7.07 -12.02
C ILE A 90 6.40 -7.57 -13.45
N ARG A 91 5.26 -7.86 -14.09
CA ARG A 91 5.17 -8.40 -15.44
C ARG A 91 4.86 -7.34 -16.49
N LYS A 92 4.15 -6.28 -16.10
CA LYS A 92 3.71 -5.21 -17.00
C LYS A 92 3.56 -3.90 -16.24
N VAL A 93 3.92 -2.79 -16.89
CA VAL A 93 3.76 -1.42 -16.37
C VAL A 93 3.20 -0.52 -17.47
N GLU A 94 2.10 0.16 -17.19
CA GLU A 94 1.46 1.10 -18.11
C GLU A 94 1.06 2.38 -17.36
N VAL A 95 1.29 3.55 -17.97
CA VAL A 95 0.74 4.80 -17.44
C VAL A 95 -0.76 4.79 -17.68
N LEU A 96 -1.54 4.99 -16.63
CA LEU A 96 -2.99 5.06 -16.67
C LEU A 96 -3.48 6.51 -16.76
N GLU A 97 -3.01 7.39 -15.88
CA GLU A 97 -3.38 8.81 -15.85
C GLU A 97 -2.22 9.71 -15.39
N TYR A 98 -2.31 10.99 -15.77
CA TYR A 98 -1.38 12.06 -15.42
C TYR A 98 0.08 11.80 -15.82
N PRO A 99 0.38 11.46 -17.10
CA PRO A 99 1.75 11.22 -17.57
C PRO A 99 2.71 12.40 -17.32
N GLU A 100 2.18 13.62 -17.24
CA GLU A 100 2.92 14.84 -16.92
C GLU A 100 3.55 14.84 -15.52
N LEU A 101 3.07 14.00 -14.60
CA LEU A 101 3.61 13.86 -13.25
C LEU A 101 4.83 12.92 -13.18
N GLY A 102 5.26 12.35 -14.30
CA GLY A 102 6.43 11.49 -14.37
C GLY A 102 6.28 10.26 -13.46
N MET A 103 7.21 10.07 -12.52
CA MET A 103 7.16 8.93 -11.59
C MET A 103 5.93 8.93 -10.65
N GLU A 104 5.27 10.08 -10.47
CA GLU A 104 4.08 10.21 -9.63
C GLU A 104 2.75 10.05 -10.40
N ALA A 105 2.82 9.72 -11.70
CA ALA A 105 1.65 9.35 -12.50
C ALA A 105 0.90 8.15 -11.88
N VAL A 106 -0.36 7.96 -12.27
CA VAL A 106 -1.09 6.74 -11.91
C VAL A 106 -0.64 5.63 -12.86
N TRP A 107 -0.15 4.53 -12.29
CA TRP A 107 0.32 3.37 -13.05
C TRP A 107 -0.62 2.19 -12.87
N ARG A 108 -0.87 1.45 -13.95
CA ARG A 108 -1.43 0.11 -13.90
C ARG A 108 -0.28 -0.88 -14.02
N ILE A 109 -0.19 -1.79 -13.06
CA ILE A 109 0.83 -2.84 -13.04
C ILE A 109 0.17 -4.22 -12.95
N GLU A 110 0.77 -5.19 -13.62
CA GLU A 110 0.43 -6.61 -13.46
C GLU A 110 1.55 -7.27 -12.65
N VAL A 111 1.17 -7.98 -11.59
CA VAL A 111 2.12 -8.59 -10.65
C VAL A 111 1.85 -10.08 -10.46
N GLU A 112 2.91 -10.83 -10.19
CA GLU A 112 2.91 -12.26 -9.87
C GLU A 112 3.79 -12.47 -8.64
N ASP A 113 3.37 -13.33 -7.71
CA ASP A 113 4.10 -13.67 -6.47
C ASP A 113 4.60 -12.46 -5.66
N PHE A 114 3.81 -11.38 -5.61
CA PHE A 114 4.17 -10.16 -4.90
C PHE A 114 4.03 -10.33 -3.37
N PRO A 115 5.12 -10.25 -2.58
CA PRO A 115 5.07 -10.52 -1.15
C PRO A 115 4.50 -9.33 -0.37
N ALA A 116 3.55 -9.63 0.52
CA ALA A 116 3.02 -8.67 1.48
C ALA A 116 2.49 -9.35 2.75
N PHE A 117 2.36 -8.56 3.83
CA PHE A 117 1.75 -8.96 5.10
C PHE A 117 0.47 -8.16 5.33
N ILE A 118 -0.57 -8.76 5.91
CA ILE A 118 -1.70 -7.98 6.43
C ILE A 118 -1.20 -7.25 7.68
N VAL A 119 -1.16 -5.92 7.60
CA VAL A 119 -0.74 -5.05 8.71
C VAL A 119 -1.95 -4.48 9.42
N VAL A 120 -2.98 -4.08 8.68
CA VAL A 120 -4.28 -3.67 9.24
C VAL A 120 -5.38 -4.50 8.58
N ASP A 121 -6.28 -5.02 9.39
CA ASP A 121 -7.45 -5.76 8.93
C ASP A 121 -8.75 -4.92 8.97
N ASP A 122 -9.83 -5.52 8.50
CA ASP A 122 -11.19 -4.98 8.46
C ASP A 122 -11.90 -4.98 9.83
N LYS A 123 -11.19 -5.33 10.91
CA LYS A 123 -11.76 -5.47 12.27
C LYS A 123 -11.13 -4.49 13.26
N GLY A 124 -10.20 -3.66 12.80
CA GLY A 124 -9.52 -2.66 13.61
C GLY A 124 -8.27 -3.20 14.31
N HIS A 125 -7.71 -4.32 13.86
CA HIS A 125 -6.41 -4.79 14.33
C HIS A 125 -5.28 -4.11 13.54
N ASP A 126 -4.18 -3.82 14.24
CA ASP A 126 -2.93 -3.32 13.66
C ASP A 126 -1.76 -4.13 14.22
N PHE A 127 -1.05 -4.82 13.33
CA PHE A 127 0.12 -5.62 13.64
C PHE A 127 1.14 -4.86 14.51
N PHE A 128 1.39 -3.58 14.23
CA PHE A 128 2.38 -2.79 14.96
C PHE A 128 1.91 -2.36 16.35
N ALA A 129 0.60 -2.20 16.55
CA ALA A 129 0.03 -1.87 17.85
C ALA A 129 0.11 -3.07 18.82
N GLU A 130 -0.08 -4.28 18.30
CA GLU A 130 -0.02 -5.50 19.12
C GLU A 130 1.40 -5.79 19.61
N VAL A 131 2.42 -5.59 18.76
CA VAL A 131 3.82 -5.86 19.13
C VAL A 131 4.49 -4.76 19.96
N THR A 132 3.91 -3.55 20.02
CA THR A 132 4.43 -2.43 20.81
C THR A 132 3.75 -2.29 22.18
N THR A 133 2.75 -3.12 22.49
CA THR A 133 2.08 -3.12 23.79
C THR A 133 3.03 -3.64 24.87
N PRO A 134 3.39 -2.85 25.90
CA PRO A 134 4.23 -3.31 26.99
C PRO A 134 3.55 -4.48 27.72
N VAL A 135 4.25 -5.61 27.83
CA VAL A 135 3.78 -6.72 28.68
C VAL A 135 3.87 -6.24 30.13
N ALA A 136 2.72 -6.11 30.79
CA ALA A 136 2.68 -5.91 32.23
C ALA A 136 3.27 -7.15 32.91
N LEU A 137 4.57 -7.10 33.25
CA LEU A 137 5.18 -8.06 34.15
C LEU A 137 4.53 -7.86 35.51
N GLY A 138 3.44 -8.60 35.76
CA GLY A 138 2.79 -8.63 37.06
C GLY A 138 3.83 -9.00 38.11
N ALA A 139 4.15 -8.06 39.00
CA ALA A 139 4.94 -8.32 40.18
C ALA A 139 4.20 -9.38 41.01
N LYS A 140 4.70 -10.61 40.99
CA LYS A 140 4.28 -11.62 41.95
C LYS A 140 4.79 -11.16 43.31
N GLY A 141 3.86 -10.74 44.17
CA GLY A 141 4.10 -10.56 45.60
C GLY A 141 4.30 -11.89 46.32
#